data_AF-A0A2C6MG13-F1
#
_entry.id   AF-A0A2C6MG13-F1
#
_cell.length_a   1.000
_cell.length_b   1.000
_cell.length_c   1.000
_cell.angle_alpha   90.00
_cell.angle_beta   90.00
_cell.angle_gamma   90.00
#
_symmetry.space_group_name_H-M   'P 1'
#
loop_
_entity.id
_entity.type
_entity.pdbx_description
1 polymer ?
#
loop_
_entity_poly.entity_id
_entity_poly.type
_entity_poly.pdbx_seq_one_letter_code
_entity_poly.pdbx_strand_id
1 'polypeptide(L)'
;MGYGTLETDSNVLALLKDGLQELSAVAGEEVEIILDVTPCYAESGGQVADHAVLRGPDLEVEITSVNKPVEGLIVHRGKVLSGILKRHDSVKAMVDCARRQDTARNHSATHLLHKALKEVLGDHVNQAGSLVEPDRLRFDFTHYAAVTPEELRRIEELVNGAVMSNLPIDIFETSLSKAKEMGAAALFGEKYGKEVRVVKMGDYSLELCGGTHLTSTAEVGLFKIVNETSIGAGLRRIEAVTGPGVLKVLEAKEEQLQEIGAVVKSPVHELVRRVEALVQQNKALEQEIEASGVNWPGPRCRKSWPR
;
A
#
# COMPACT_ATOMS: atom_id res chain seq x y z
N MET A 1 -9.37 -19.19 -10.79
CA MET A 1 -9.17 -19.37 -9.33
C MET A 1 -8.15 -18.35 -8.88
N GLY A 2 -8.30 -17.73 -7.70
CA GLY A 2 -7.41 -16.67 -7.21
C GLY A 2 -8.02 -15.26 -7.13
N TYR A 3 -8.98 -14.93 -8.00
CA TYR A 3 -9.59 -13.59 -8.05
C TYR A 3 -10.93 -13.48 -7.33
N GLY A 4 -11.83 -14.46 -7.50
CA GLY A 4 -13.18 -14.45 -6.89
C GLY A 4 -13.43 -15.56 -5.86
N THR A 5 -12.43 -16.40 -5.61
CA THR A 5 -12.53 -17.55 -4.68
C THR A 5 -11.50 -17.37 -3.58
N LEU A 6 -11.94 -17.37 -2.32
CA LEU A 6 -11.08 -17.20 -1.15
C LEU A 6 -10.76 -18.52 -0.44
N GLU A 7 -11.50 -19.58 -0.74
CA GLU A 7 -11.24 -20.90 -0.22
C GLU A 7 -11.49 -22.00 -1.26
N THR A 8 -10.71 -23.06 -1.22
CA THR A 8 -10.88 -24.25 -2.08
C THR A 8 -10.26 -25.46 -1.42
N ASP A 9 -10.80 -26.63 -1.72
CA ASP A 9 -10.08 -27.88 -1.48
C ASP A 9 -8.95 -28.00 -2.52
N SER A 10 -7.79 -28.48 -2.07
CA SER A 10 -6.55 -28.59 -2.84
C SER A 10 -5.81 -29.86 -2.46
N ASN A 11 -5.02 -30.40 -3.37
CA ASN A 11 -4.09 -31.49 -3.11
C ASN A 11 -2.65 -30.98 -3.12
N VAL A 12 -1.86 -31.46 -2.16
CA VAL A 12 -0.42 -31.17 -2.07
C VAL A 12 0.33 -31.96 -3.14
N LEU A 13 0.73 -31.31 -4.23
CA LEU A 13 1.48 -31.96 -5.31
C LEU A 13 2.94 -32.19 -4.94
N ALA A 14 3.55 -31.22 -4.26
CA ALA A 14 4.93 -31.31 -3.81
C ALA A 14 5.15 -30.49 -2.54
N LEU A 15 6.12 -30.94 -1.77
CA LEU A 15 6.64 -30.28 -0.58
C LEU A 15 8.15 -30.17 -0.76
N LEU A 16 8.70 -29.00 -0.48
CA LEU A 16 10.13 -28.75 -0.50
C LEU A 16 10.58 -28.14 0.82
N LYS A 17 11.81 -28.48 1.21
CA LYS A 17 12.53 -27.88 2.34
C LYS A 17 13.96 -27.61 1.88
N ASP A 18 14.41 -26.36 2.04
CA ASP A 18 15.75 -25.93 1.59
C ASP A 18 16.05 -26.27 0.11
N GLY A 19 15.02 -26.22 -0.74
CA GLY A 19 15.11 -26.54 -2.17
C GLY A 19 15.15 -28.04 -2.51
N LEU A 20 15.09 -28.92 -1.51
CA LEU A 20 15.02 -30.37 -1.68
C LEU A 20 13.58 -30.86 -1.53
N GLN A 21 13.18 -31.80 -2.39
CA GLN A 21 11.85 -32.39 -2.32
C GLN A 21 11.75 -33.33 -1.11
N GLU A 22 10.70 -33.14 -0.32
CA GLU A 22 10.43 -33.91 0.89
C GLU A 22 9.08 -34.63 0.79
N LEU A 23 8.93 -35.69 1.59
CA LEU A 23 7.67 -36.45 1.66
C LEU A 23 6.72 -35.90 2.72
N SER A 24 7.24 -35.25 3.74
CA SER A 24 6.47 -34.69 4.85
C SER A 24 7.21 -33.58 5.58
N ALA A 25 6.46 -32.72 6.25
CA ALA A 25 6.97 -31.75 7.22
C ALA A 25 6.12 -31.76 8.50
N VAL A 26 6.75 -31.51 9.63
CA VAL A 26 6.12 -31.50 10.96
C VAL A 26 6.01 -30.10 11.53
N ALA A 27 5.19 -29.94 12.56
CA ALA A 27 5.03 -28.68 13.27
C ALA A 27 6.38 -28.03 13.64
N GLY A 28 6.49 -26.72 13.37
CA GLY A 28 7.69 -25.92 13.57
C GLY A 28 8.56 -25.76 12.33
N GLU A 29 8.37 -26.57 11.29
CA GLU A 29 9.17 -26.52 10.07
C GLU A 29 8.64 -25.51 9.03
N GLU A 30 9.57 -24.81 8.38
CA GLU A 30 9.31 -23.98 7.20
C GLU A 30 9.33 -24.85 5.94
N VAL A 31 8.40 -24.60 5.02
CA VAL A 31 8.18 -25.41 3.83
C VAL A 31 7.79 -24.56 2.62
N GLU A 32 8.10 -25.08 1.43
CA GLU A 32 7.52 -24.63 0.17
C GLU A 32 6.54 -25.69 -0.34
N ILE A 33 5.35 -25.27 -0.76
CA ILE A 33 4.22 -26.14 -1.08
C ILE A 33 3.70 -25.80 -2.47
N ILE A 34 3.55 -26.83 -3.30
CA ILE A 34 2.89 -26.74 -4.60
C ILE A 34 1.53 -27.42 -4.48
N LEU A 35 0.48 -26.68 -4.78
CA LEU A 35 -0.90 -27.17 -4.82
C LEU A 35 -1.34 -27.37 -6.27
N ASP A 36 -2.28 -28.27 -6.50
CA ASP A 36 -2.92 -28.46 -7.81
C ASP A 36 -3.82 -27.28 -8.21
N VAL A 37 -4.56 -26.75 -7.24
CA VAL A 37 -5.38 -25.55 -7.35
C VAL A 37 -5.17 -24.69 -6.11
N THR A 38 -5.22 -23.36 -6.26
CA THR A 38 -5.05 -22.44 -5.14
C THR A 38 -5.96 -21.21 -5.27
N PRO A 39 -6.53 -20.69 -4.16
CA PRO A 39 -7.25 -19.43 -4.13
C PRO A 39 -6.30 -18.24 -3.89
N CYS A 40 -5.01 -18.49 -3.63
CA CYS A 40 -4.04 -17.44 -3.35
C CYS A 40 -3.58 -16.73 -4.62
N TYR A 41 -3.50 -15.41 -4.53
CA TYR A 41 -2.81 -14.55 -5.49
C TYR A 41 -1.31 -14.59 -5.19
N ALA A 42 -0.53 -14.91 -6.22
CA ALA A 42 0.93 -14.84 -6.16
C ALA A 42 1.39 -13.40 -6.43
N GLU A 43 2.40 -12.94 -5.68
CA GLU A 43 2.97 -11.60 -5.83
C GLU A 43 3.28 -11.27 -7.30
N SER A 44 2.70 -10.17 -7.79
CA SER A 44 2.86 -9.73 -9.17
C SER A 44 2.31 -8.33 -9.40
N GLY A 45 2.85 -7.60 -10.38
CA GLY A 45 2.35 -6.26 -10.78
C GLY A 45 2.44 -5.20 -9.68
N GLY A 46 3.35 -5.37 -8.72
CA GLY A 46 3.46 -4.53 -7.52
C GLY A 46 2.52 -4.94 -6.38
N GLN A 47 1.54 -5.81 -6.60
CA GLN A 47 0.69 -6.34 -5.55
C GLN A 47 1.40 -7.45 -4.77
N VAL A 48 1.41 -7.34 -3.44
CA VAL A 48 1.95 -8.37 -2.56
C VAL A 48 1.14 -9.66 -2.63
N ALA A 49 1.79 -10.78 -2.32
CA ALA A 49 1.15 -12.08 -2.21
C ALA A 49 0.08 -12.09 -1.11
N ASP A 50 -0.88 -12.99 -1.25
CA ASP A 50 -1.76 -13.30 -0.13
C ASP A 50 -1.07 -14.04 0.98
N HIS A 51 -1.66 -13.87 2.16
CA HIS A 51 -1.50 -14.80 3.25
C HIS A 51 -2.69 -15.75 3.27
N ALA A 52 -2.43 -16.98 3.68
CA ALA A 52 -3.44 -18.02 3.73
C ALA A 52 -3.15 -19.01 4.84
N VAL A 53 -4.12 -19.88 5.10
CA VAL A 53 -3.94 -21.06 5.95
C VAL A 53 -4.33 -22.29 5.13
N LEU A 54 -3.52 -23.34 5.20
CA LEU A 54 -3.90 -24.67 4.74
C LEU A 54 -4.35 -25.50 5.94
N ARG A 55 -5.56 -26.06 5.88
CA ARG A 55 -6.13 -26.88 6.95
C ARG A 55 -6.41 -28.30 6.49
N GLY A 56 -6.01 -29.27 7.32
CA GLY A 56 -6.44 -30.66 7.27
C GLY A 56 -7.03 -31.10 8.61
N PRO A 57 -7.33 -32.39 8.81
CA PRO A 57 -7.96 -32.89 10.04
C PRO A 57 -7.23 -32.52 11.34
N ASP A 58 -5.90 -32.69 11.38
CA ASP A 58 -5.03 -32.34 12.52
C ASP A 58 -3.84 -31.48 12.06
N LEU A 59 -4.02 -30.74 10.97
CA LEU A 59 -2.96 -30.04 10.26
C LEU A 59 -3.35 -28.58 10.08
N GLU A 60 -2.44 -27.69 10.47
CA GLU A 60 -2.54 -26.27 10.14
C GLU A 60 -1.18 -25.76 9.65
N VAL A 61 -1.18 -25.12 8.48
CA VAL A 61 -0.01 -24.50 7.88
C VAL A 61 -0.32 -23.04 7.60
N GLU A 62 0.47 -22.15 8.15
CA GLU A 62 0.40 -20.72 7.84
C GLU A 62 1.20 -20.46 6.57
N ILE A 63 0.58 -19.81 5.59
CA ILE A 63 1.23 -19.34 4.35
C ILE A 63 1.43 -17.84 4.47
N THR A 64 2.68 -17.41 4.42
CA THR A 64 3.10 -16.01 4.56
C THR A 64 3.58 -15.40 3.24
N SER A 65 3.82 -16.24 2.22
CA SER A 65 4.29 -15.77 0.92
C SER A 65 3.84 -16.72 -0.19
N VAL A 66 3.49 -16.17 -1.35
CA VAL A 66 3.09 -16.93 -2.53
C VAL A 66 3.77 -16.30 -3.75
N ASN A 67 4.56 -17.08 -4.47
CA ASN A 67 5.33 -16.59 -5.61
C ASN A 67 5.07 -17.42 -6.86
N LYS A 68 5.32 -16.81 -8.01
CA LYS A 68 5.23 -17.44 -9.33
C LYS A 68 6.61 -17.43 -10.00
N PRO A 69 7.53 -18.34 -9.62
CA PRO A 69 8.91 -18.31 -10.13
C PRO A 69 9.00 -18.55 -11.64
N VAL A 70 8.09 -19.35 -12.18
CA VAL A 70 7.93 -19.58 -13.62
C VAL A 70 6.44 -19.60 -13.98
N GLU A 71 6.14 -19.44 -15.27
CA GLU A 71 4.76 -19.51 -15.75
C GLU A 71 4.12 -20.87 -15.43
N GLY A 72 2.87 -20.83 -14.94
CA GLY A 72 2.12 -22.03 -14.56
C GLY A 72 2.48 -22.64 -13.20
N LEU A 73 3.53 -22.18 -12.51
CA LEU A 73 3.91 -22.71 -11.19
C LEU A 73 3.70 -21.68 -10.08
N ILE A 74 2.87 -22.02 -9.09
CA ILE A 74 2.66 -21.23 -7.88
C ILE A 74 3.26 -21.96 -6.69
N VAL A 75 4.14 -21.28 -5.97
CA VAL A 75 4.85 -21.80 -4.80
C VAL A 75 4.36 -21.05 -3.57
N HIS A 76 3.85 -21.78 -2.58
CA HIS A 76 3.39 -21.24 -1.30
C HIS A 76 4.50 -21.48 -0.28
N ARG A 77 4.96 -20.44 0.40
CA ARG A 77 5.94 -20.53 1.48
C ARG A 77 5.30 -20.23 2.81
N GLY A 78 5.66 -21.03 3.79
CA GLY A 78 5.02 -20.95 5.08
C GLY A 78 5.52 -21.96 6.08
N LYS A 79 4.84 -22.04 7.20
CA LYS A 79 5.24 -22.82 8.37
C LYS A 79 4.14 -23.77 8.79
N VAL A 80 4.51 -25.02 9.07
CA VAL A 80 3.59 -25.98 9.71
C VAL A 80 3.41 -25.55 11.16
N LEU A 81 2.22 -25.11 11.53
CA LEU A 81 1.90 -24.68 12.90
C LEU A 81 1.56 -25.88 13.78
N SER A 82 0.82 -26.84 13.23
CA SER A 82 0.42 -28.06 13.93
C SER A 82 0.26 -29.24 12.95
N GLY A 83 0.44 -30.46 13.45
CA GLY A 83 0.28 -31.67 12.64
C GLY A 83 1.49 -32.05 11.81
N ILE A 84 1.22 -32.87 10.79
CA ILE A 84 2.19 -33.36 9.81
C ILE A 84 1.59 -33.13 8.43
N LEU A 85 2.22 -32.28 7.62
CA LEU A 85 1.89 -32.08 6.22
C LEU A 85 2.58 -33.16 5.39
N LYS A 86 1.88 -33.88 4.53
CA LYS A 86 2.47 -34.87 3.63
C LYS A 86 2.16 -34.54 2.18
N ARG A 87 3.05 -34.99 1.30
CA ARG A 87 2.76 -34.98 -0.14
C ARG A 87 1.53 -35.84 -0.41
N HIS A 88 0.66 -35.36 -1.29
CA HIS A 88 -0.66 -35.93 -1.64
C HIS A 88 -1.75 -35.79 -0.57
N ASP A 89 -1.51 -35.05 0.51
CA ASP A 89 -2.60 -34.69 1.42
C ASP A 89 -3.62 -33.80 0.71
N SER A 90 -4.88 -34.01 1.06
CA SER A 90 -5.98 -33.11 0.73
C SER A 90 -6.13 -32.08 1.84
N VAL A 91 -6.07 -30.81 1.47
CA VAL A 91 -6.14 -29.67 2.39
C VAL A 91 -7.14 -28.65 1.90
N LYS A 92 -7.77 -27.93 2.82
CA LYS A 92 -8.55 -26.74 2.51
C LYS A 92 -7.63 -25.52 2.56
N ALA A 93 -7.42 -24.87 1.43
CA ALA A 93 -6.68 -23.62 1.34
C ALA A 93 -7.63 -22.43 1.57
N MET A 94 -7.29 -21.53 2.49
CA MET A 94 -8.14 -20.41 2.91
C MET A 94 -7.33 -19.11 2.96
N VAL A 95 -7.65 -18.15 2.10
CA VAL A 95 -7.00 -16.81 2.07
C VAL A 95 -7.49 -15.96 3.23
N ASP A 96 -6.60 -15.13 3.79
CA ASP A 96 -7.00 -14.04 4.68
C ASP A 96 -7.84 -13.01 3.92
N CYS A 97 -9.16 -13.11 4.08
CA CYS A 97 -10.14 -12.29 3.37
C CYS A 97 -9.95 -10.79 3.64
N ALA A 98 -9.69 -10.40 4.90
CA ALA A 98 -9.55 -9.00 5.26
C ALA A 98 -8.30 -8.40 4.61
N ARG A 99 -7.16 -9.11 4.71
CA ARG A 99 -5.91 -8.70 4.08
C ARG A 99 -6.06 -8.59 2.55
N ARG A 100 -6.73 -9.57 1.93
CA ARG A 100 -7.00 -9.55 0.48
C ARG A 100 -7.83 -8.34 0.09
N GLN A 101 -8.91 -8.07 0.82
CA GLN A 101 -9.81 -6.95 0.53
C GLN A 101 -9.09 -5.61 0.65
N ASP A 102 -8.28 -5.43 1.70
CA ASP A 102 -7.46 -4.24 1.91
C ASP A 102 -6.43 -4.05 0.79
N THR A 103 -5.79 -5.13 0.35
CA THR A 103 -4.86 -5.12 -0.79
C THR A 103 -5.58 -4.75 -2.09
N ALA A 104 -6.72 -5.37 -2.37
CA ALA A 104 -7.53 -5.07 -3.55
C ALA A 104 -8.06 -3.63 -3.54
N ARG A 105 -8.31 -3.07 -2.35
CA ARG A 105 -8.69 -1.67 -2.14
C ARG A 105 -7.59 -0.72 -2.58
N ASN A 106 -6.39 -0.92 -2.04
CA ASN A 106 -5.22 -0.13 -2.40
C ASN A 106 -4.87 -0.32 -3.88
N HIS A 107 -5.02 -1.53 -4.43
CA HIS A 107 -4.80 -1.76 -5.86
C HIS A 107 -5.78 -0.94 -6.71
N SER A 108 -7.06 -1.00 -6.38
CA SER A 108 -8.09 -0.29 -7.14
C SER A 108 -7.87 1.23 -7.08
N ALA A 109 -7.47 1.76 -5.92
CA ALA A 109 -7.11 3.16 -5.77
C ALA A 109 -5.87 3.56 -6.58
N THR A 110 -4.90 2.66 -6.78
CA THR A 110 -3.73 2.92 -7.63
C THR A 110 -4.13 3.25 -9.08
N HIS A 111 -5.15 2.58 -9.63
CA HIS A 111 -5.65 2.89 -10.99
C HIS A 111 -6.30 4.28 -11.05
N LEU A 112 -7.11 4.61 -10.03
CA LEU A 112 -7.72 5.94 -9.93
C LEU A 112 -6.65 7.02 -9.80
N LEU A 113 -5.62 6.78 -8.98
CA LEU A 113 -4.48 7.68 -8.81
C LEU A 113 -3.70 7.87 -10.11
N HIS A 114 -3.41 6.79 -10.84
CA HIS A 114 -2.70 6.87 -12.12
C HIS A 114 -3.46 7.72 -13.14
N LYS A 115 -4.78 7.53 -13.24
CA LYS A 115 -5.64 8.35 -14.09
C LYS A 115 -5.64 9.82 -13.65
N ALA A 116 -5.85 10.09 -12.37
CA ALA A 116 -5.86 11.45 -11.83
C ALA A 116 -4.53 12.18 -12.04
N LEU A 117 -3.41 11.48 -11.89
CA LEU A 117 -2.08 12.02 -12.17
C LEU A 117 -1.95 12.45 -13.64
N LYS A 118 -2.41 11.63 -14.59
CA LYS A 118 -2.40 11.99 -16.02
C LYS A 118 -3.30 13.19 -16.32
N GLU A 119 -4.47 13.27 -15.69
CA GLU A 119 -5.39 14.41 -15.87
C GLU A 119 -4.81 15.73 -15.35
N VAL A 120 -4.10 15.71 -14.22
CA VAL A 120 -3.57 16.92 -13.58
C VAL A 120 -2.21 17.32 -14.15
N LEU A 121 -1.31 16.36 -14.32
CA LEU A 121 0.09 16.62 -14.67
C LEU A 121 0.36 16.45 -16.18
N GLY A 122 -0.46 15.67 -16.89
CA GLY A 122 -0.35 15.41 -18.33
C GLY A 122 -0.01 13.96 -18.69
N ASP A 123 -0.18 13.63 -19.97
CA ASP A 123 -0.06 12.27 -20.51
C ASP A 123 1.36 11.67 -20.45
N HIS A 124 2.39 12.48 -20.19
CA HIS A 124 3.76 11.99 -20.02
C HIS A 124 3.96 11.22 -18.71
N VAL A 125 3.02 11.35 -17.76
CA VAL A 125 3.06 10.58 -16.52
C VAL A 125 2.81 9.11 -16.83
N ASN A 126 3.78 8.26 -16.55
CA ASN A 126 3.66 6.81 -16.69
C ASN A 126 4.23 6.12 -15.46
N GLN A 127 3.67 4.97 -15.11
CA GLN A 127 4.15 4.15 -14.01
C GLN A 127 5.61 3.72 -14.26
N ALA A 128 6.46 3.98 -13.27
CA ALA A 128 7.85 3.56 -13.19
C ALA A 128 8.07 2.48 -12.11
N GLY A 129 7.08 2.27 -11.23
CA GLY A 129 7.12 1.27 -10.16
C GLY A 129 5.84 1.32 -9.34
N SER A 130 5.47 0.20 -8.72
CA SER A 130 4.29 0.13 -7.85
C SER A 130 4.54 -0.85 -6.70
N LEU A 131 3.93 -0.58 -5.55
CA LEU A 131 3.81 -1.51 -4.44
C LEU A 131 2.42 -1.32 -3.85
N VAL A 132 1.69 -2.43 -3.70
CA VAL A 132 0.34 -2.46 -3.14
C VAL A 132 0.34 -3.46 -2.00
N GLU A 133 0.22 -2.94 -0.78
CA GLU A 133 0.13 -3.67 0.47
C GLU A 133 -1.28 -3.47 1.07
N PRO A 134 -1.69 -4.23 2.11
CA PRO A 134 -2.98 -4.03 2.75
C PRO A 134 -3.11 -2.65 3.43
N ASP A 135 -2.03 -2.16 4.01
CA ASP A 135 -2.02 -0.93 4.80
C ASP A 135 -1.74 0.34 3.98
N ARG A 136 -1.15 0.21 2.78
CA ARG A 136 -0.79 1.34 1.92
C ARG A 136 -0.58 0.96 0.45
N LEU A 137 -0.47 1.99 -0.39
CA LEU A 137 0.08 1.90 -1.73
C LEU A 137 1.22 2.89 -1.94
N ARG A 138 2.08 2.55 -2.89
CA ARG A 138 3.19 3.36 -3.37
C ARG A 138 3.19 3.34 -4.89
N PHE A 139 3.16 4.53 -5.50
CA PHE A 139 3.14 4.68 -6.94
C PHE A 139 4.29 5.58 -7.40
N ASP A 140 5.19 4.99 -8.19
CA ASP A 140 6.33 5.68 -8.77
C ASP A 140 6.02 6.04 -10.21
N PHE A 141 6.30 7.27 -10.63
CA PHE A 141 5.91 7.76 -11.93
C PHE A 141 6.89 8.75 -12.54
N THR A 142 6.87 8.85 -13.87
CA THR A 142 7.69 9.78 -14.63
C THR A 142 7.16 11.21 -14.53
N HIS A 143 7.92 12.10 -13.91
CA HIS A 143 7.60 13.53 -13.84
C HIS A 143 8.86 14.34 -13.49
N TYR A 144 9.05 15.49 -14.13
CA TYR A 144 10.32 16.23 -14.08
C TYR A 144 10.42 17.24 -12.93
N ALA A 145 9.30 17.60 -12.31
CA ALA A 145 9.22 18.59 -11.23
C ALA A 145 8.65 17.97 -9.95
N ALA A 146 8.72 18.71 -8.84
CA ALA A 146 7.95 18.36 -7.66
C ALA A 146 6.47 18.67 -7.92
N VAL A 147 5.57 17.77 -7.50
CA VAL A 147 4.13 18.02 -7.59
C VAL A 147 3.77 19.08 -6.55
N THR A 148 3.15 20.16 -6.98
CA THR A 148 2.81 21.27 -6.09
C THR A 148 1.71 20.87 -5.10
N PRO A 149 1.61 21.56 -3.94
CA PRO A 149 0.53 21.29 -2.99
C PRO A 149 -0.88 21.43 -3.57
N GLU A 150 -1.07 22.31 -4.56
CA GLU A 150 -2.35 22.49 -5.24
C GLU A 150 -2.66 21.34 -6.19
N GLU A 151 -1.68 20.90 -6.98
CA GLU A 151 -1.83 19.72 -7.83
C GLU A 151 -2.10 18.47 -7.00
N LEU A 152 -1.41 18.28 -5.86
CA LEU A 152 -1.66 17.16 -4.95
C LEU A 152 -3.08 17.18 -4.39
N ARG A 153 -3.59 18.35 -3.98
CA ARG A 153 -4.99 18.49 -3.57
C ARG A 153 -5.94 18.08 -4.69
N ARG A 154 -5.70 18.58 -5.90
CA ARG A 154 -6.55 18.27 -7.04
C ARG A 154 -6.52 16.79 -7.44
N ILE A 155 -5.36 16.15 -7.39
CA ILE A 155 -5.22 14.70 -7.61
C ILE A 155 -6.05 13.94 -6.57
N GLU A 156 -5.91 14.27 -5.29
CA GLU A 156 -6.67 13.63 -4.21
C GLU A 156 -8.19 13.86 -4.35
N GLU A 157 -8.62 15.05 -4.77
CA GLU A 157 -10.02 15.38 -5.06
C GLU A 157 -10.58 14.55 -6.23
N LEU A 158 -9.84 14.40 -7.33
CA LEU A 158 -10.26 13.59 -8.47
C LEU A 158 -10.41 12.11 -8.09
N VAL A 159 -9.44 11.57 -7.34
CA VAL A 159 -9.50 10.17 -6.88
C VAL A 159 -10.72 9.98 -5.98
N ASN A 160 -10.91 10.83 -4.96
CA ASN A 160 -12.07 10.71 -4.08
C ASN A 160 -13.39 10.98 -4.81
N GLY A 161 -13.41 11.84 -5.82
CA GLY A 161 -14.57 12.05 -6.70
C GLY A 161 -14.95 10.78 -7.46
N ALA A 162 -13.96 10.07 -8.03
CA ALA A 162 -14.18 8.79 -8.70
C ALA A 162 -14.62 7.68 -7.73
N VAL A 163 -14.11 7.68 -6.50
CA VAL A 163 -14.55 6.80 -5.42
C VAL A 163 -16.03 7.05 -5.08
N MET A 164 -16.39 8.32 -4.82
CA MET A 164 -17.77 8.69 -4.47
C MET A 164 -18.77 8.50 -5.63
N SER A 165 -18.27 8.45 -6.87
CA SER A 165 -19.09 8.16 -8.04
C SER A 165 -19.54 6.69 -8.12
N ASN A 166 -19.03 5.80 -7.26
CA ASN A 166 -19.44 4.39 -7.17
C ASN A 166 -19.43 3.70 -8.54
N LEU A 167 -18.34 3.86 -9.28
CA LEU A 167 -18.18 3.32 -10.62
C LEU A 167 -18.03 1.79 -10.55
N PRO A 168 -18.71 1.03 -11.42
CA PRO A 168 -18.52 -0.41 -11.50
C PRO A 168 -17.09 -0.73 -11.95
N ILE A 169 -16.52 -1.80 -11.39
CA ILE A 169 -15.22 -2.33 -11.78
C ILE A 169 -15.45 -3.60 -12.61
N ASP A 170 -15.38 -3.43 -13.93
CA ASP A 170 -15.55 -4.52 -14.89
C ASP A 170 -14.20 -5.14 -15.24
N ILE A 171 -14.13 -6.46 -15.20
CA ILE A 171 -12.90 -7.21 -15.47
C ILE A 171 -13.19 -8.24 -16.56
N PHE A 172 -12.39 -8.21 -17.62
CA PHE A 172 -12.56 -9.12 -18.76
C PHE A 172 -11.22 -9.40 -19.45
N GLU A 173 -11.18 -10.50 -20.19
CA GLU A 173 -10.04 -10.88 -21.02
C GLU A 173 -10.30 -10.54 -22.48
N THR A 174 -9.27 -10.10 -23.19
CA THR A 174 -9.35 -9.76 -24.61
C THR A 174 -7.97 -9.82 -25.26
N SER A 175 -7.90 -9.69 -26.58
CA SER A 175 -6.62 -9.57 -27.29
C SER A 175 -5.93 -8.24 -26.97
N LEU A 176 -4.60 -8.23 -26.93
CA LEU A 176 -3.81 -7.01 -26.73
C LEU A 176 -4.15 -5.90 -27.74
N SER A 177 -4.43 -6.23 -29.00
CA SER A 177 -4.82 -5.25 -30.02
C SER A 177 -6.14 -4.57 -29.67
N LYS A 178 -7.16 -5.36 -29.37
CA LYS A 178 -8.48 -4.84 -28.97
C LYS A 178 -8.42 -4.01 -27.70
N ALA A 179 -7.62 -4.41 -26.70
CA ALA A 179 -7.43 -3.59 -25.50
C ALA A 179 -6.82 -2.22 -25.83
N LYS A 180 -5.81 -2.16 -26.70
CA LYS A 180 -5.21 -0.89 -27.15
C LYS A 180 -6.20 -0.04 -27.95
N GLU A 181 -7.01 -0.65 -28.81
CA GLU A 181 -8.07 0.05 -29.56
C GLU A 181 -9.11 0.68 -28.63
N MET A 182 -9.39 0.04 -27.48
CA MET A 182 -10.27 0.59 -26.44
C MET A 182 -9.62 1.72 -25.62
N GLY A 183 -8.34 2.01 -25.83
CA GLY A 183 -7.59 3.03 -25.09
C GLY A 183 -7.04 2.53 -23.75
N ALA A 184 -6.94 1.21 -23.55
CA ALA A 184 -6.41 0.66 -22.31
C ALA A 184 -4.95 1.10 -22.11
N ALA A 185 -4.65 1.69 -20.95
CA ALA A 185 -3.28 1.98 -20.59
C ALA A 185 -2.52 0.66 -20.35
N ALA A 186 -1.35 0.54 -20.95
CA ALA A 186 -0.42 -0.55 -20.70
C ALA A 186 0.66 -0.07 -19.73
N LEU A 187 1.10 -0.93 -18.81
CA LEU A 187 2.21 -0.63 -17.92
C LEU A 187 3.52 -0.69 -18.71
N PHE A 188 4.35 0.33 -18.53
CA PHE A 188 5.60 0.45 -19.28
C PHE A 188 6.59 -0.63 -18.82
N GLY A 189 7.14 -1.39 -19.76
CA GLY A 189 8.16 -2.42 -19.48
C GLY A 189 7.62 -3.85 -19.25
N GLU A 190 6.31 -4.05 -19.19
CA GLU A 190 5.74 -5.39 -19.08
C GLU A 190 5.63 -6.09 -20.45
N LYS A 191 5.89 -7.40 -20.45
CA LYS A 191 5.66 -8.26 -21.62
C LYS A 191 4.27 -8.85 -21.53
N TYR A 192 3.38 -8.43 -22.43
CA TYR A 192 2.03 -8.95 -22.51
C TYR A 192 1.94 -10.14 -23.47
N GLY A 193 1.13 -11.13 -23.08
CA GLY A 193 0.73 -12.23 -23.96
C GLY A 193 -0.23 -11.77 -25.07
N LYS A 194 -0.70 -12.74 -25.88
CA LYS A 194 -1.70 -12.48 -26.91
C LYS A 194 -3.05 -12.08 -26.30
N GLU A 195 -3.42 -12.75 -25.21
CA GLU A 195 -4.57 -12.44 -24.39
C GLU A 195 -4.12 -11.68 -23.15
N VAL A 196 -4.87 -10.65 -22.78
CA VAL A 196 -4.60 -9.77 -21.65
C VAL A 196 -5.85 -9.58 -20.82
N ARG A 197 -5.66 -9.42 -19.52
CA ARG A 197 -6.71 -9.06 -18.58
C ARG A 197 -6.81 -7.54 -18.48
N VAL A 198 -8.03 -7.03 -18.65
CA VAL A 198 -8.36 -5.61 -18.62
C VAL A 198 -9.22 -5.33 -17.41
N VAL A 199 -8.93 -4.23 -16.73
CA VAL A 199 -9.71 -3.70 -15.61
C VAL A 199 -10.24 -2.33 -16.01
N LYS A 200 -11.57 -2.20 -16.05
CA LYS A 200 -12.29 -0.98 -16.40
C LYS A 200 -13.03 -0.47 -15.16
N MET A 201 -12.85 0.80 -14.79
CA MET A 201 -13.54 1.44 -13.67
C MET A 201 -14.44 2.55 -14.21
N GLY A 202 -15.68 2.21 -14.54
CA GLY A 202 -16.55 3.07 -15.35
C GLY A 202 -15.82 3.59 -16.60
N ASP A 203 -16.12 4.82 -17.02
CA ASP A 203 -15.39 5.46 -18.11
C ASP A 203 -14.17 6.26 -17.63
N TYR A 204 -13.80 6.13 -16.34
CA TYR A 204 -12.72 6.88 -15.72
C TYR A 204 -11.35 6.26 -16.01
N SER A 205 -11.19 4.97 -15.72
CA SER A 205 -9.92 4.24 -15.91
C SER A 205 -10.12 2.93 -16.68
N LEU A 206 -9.15 2.59 -17.52
CA LEU A 206 -9.10 1.36 -18.31
C LEU A 206 -7.63 0.94 -18.43
N GLU A 207 -7.24 -0.14 -17.76
CA GLU A 207 -5.82 -0.56 -17.69
C GLU A 207 -5.66 -2.07 -17.84
N LEU A 208 -4.52 -2.48 -18.39
CA LEU A 208 -4.09 -3.89 -18.36
C LEU A 208 -3.58 -4.21 -16.96
N CYS A 209 -4.24 -5.12 -16.25
CA CYS A 209 -3.82 -5.47 -14.90
C CYS A 209 -4.16 -6.92 -14.54
N GLY A 210 -3.17 -7.60 -13.97
CA GLY A 210 -3.28 -8.98 -13.47
C GLY A 210 -3.69 -9.10 -12.01
N GLY A 211 -3.88 -7.99 -11.28
CA GLY A 211 -4.11 -7.98 -9.84
C GLY A 211 -5.56 -8.21 -9.39
N THR A 212 -5.74 -8.28 -8.07
CA THR A 212 -7.07 -8.35 -7.45
C THR A 212 -7.66 -6.95 -7.30
N HIS A 213 -8.95 -6.82 -7.59
CA HIS A 213 -9.66 -5.53 -7.50
C HIS A 213 -10.96 -5.68 -6.72
N LEU A 214 -11.48 -4.53 -6.29
CA LEU A 214 -12.83 -4.39 -5.75
C LEU A 214 -13.88 -4.58 -6.86
N THR A 215 -15.15 -4.59 -6.48
CA THR A 215 -16.28 -4.66 -7.44
C THR A 215 -16.83 -3.27 -7.78
N SER A 216 -16.65 -2.31 -6.88
CA SER A 216 -16.97 -0.89 -7.10
C SER A 216 -15.89 0.03 -6.54
N THR A 217 -15.71 1.20 -7.17
CA THR A 217 -14.80 2.24 -6.64
C THR A 217 -15.21 2.76 -5.27
N ALA A 218 -16.50 2.70 -4.90
CA ALA A 218 -16.95 3.14 -3.58
C ALA A 218 -16.40 2.28 -2.43
N GLU A 219 -16.03 1.02 -2.70
CA GLU A 219 -15.43 0.13 -1.70
C GLU A 219 -14.01 0.59 -1.30
N VAL A 220 -13.41 1.54 -2.03
CA VAL A 220 -12.20 2.28 -1.61
C VAL A 220 -12.47 3.07 -0.32
N GLY A 221 -13.70 3.54 -0.11
CA GLY A 221 -14.06 4.38 1.02
C GLY A 221 -13.49 5.79 0.87
N LEU A 222 -12.30 6.02 1.42
CA LEU A 222 -11.56 7.26 1.28
C LEU A 222 -10.16 6.97 0.76
N PHE A 223 -9.58 7.94 0.06
CA PHE A 223 -8.19 7.92 -0.39
C PHE A 223 -7.44 9.13 0.17
N LYS A 224 -6.23 8.93 0.68
CA LYS A 224 -5.39 10.00 1.22
C LYS A 224 -3.95 9.86 0.75
N ILE A 225 -3.41 10.91 0.14
CA ILE A 225 -1.98 11.04 -0.11
C ILE A 225 -1.30 11.36 1.23
N VAL A 226 -0.33 10.52 1.59
CA VAL A 226 0.47 10.68 2.82
C VAL A 226 1.75 11.43 2.51
N ASN A 227 2.37 11.13 1.36
CA ASN A 227 3.68 11.66 1.03
C ASN A 227 3.88 11.78 -0.48
N GLU A 228 4.68 12.77 -0.88
CA GLU A 228 5.17 12.95 -2.24
C GLU A 228 6.67 13.28 -2.21
N THR A 229 7.47 12.53 -2.96
CA THR A 229 8.94 12.66 -2.91
C THR A 229 9.62 12.44 -4.26
N SER A 230 10.82 13.00 -4.40
CA SER A 230 11.74 12.68 -5.51
C SER A 230 12.45 11.36 -5.24
N ILE A 231 12.54 10.49 -6.25
CA ILE A 231 13.28 9.21 -6.14
C ILE A 231 14.38 9.07 -7.20
N GLY A 232 14.62 10.10 -7.99
CA GLY A 232 15.64 10.10 -9.04
C GLY A 232 15.37 11.20 -10.07
N ALA A 233 16.26 11.32 -11.06
CA ALA A 233 16.06 12.27 -12.16
C ALA A 233 14.82 11.88 -12.97
N GLY A 234 13.82 12.78 -13.02
CA GLY A 234 12.58 12.57 -13.77
C GLY A 234 11.61 11.56 -13.15
N LEU A 235 11.81 11.17 -11.88
CA LEU A 235 10.98 10.20 -11.18
C LEU A 235 10.46 10.74 -9.85
N ARG A 236 9.17 10.60 -9.62
CA ARG A 236 8.46 10.98 -8.40
C ARG A 236 7.75 9.77 -7.80
N ARG A 237 7.46 9.85 -6.51
CA ARG A 237 6.74 8.83 -5.74
C ARG A 237 5.61 9.45 -4.96
N ILE A 238 4.43 8.85 -5.04
CA ILE A 238 3.32 9.08 -4.12
C ILE A 238 3.18 7.86 -3.22
N GLU A 239 3.06 8.10 -1.91
CA GLU A 239 2.59 7.11 -0.94
C GLU A 239 1.21 7.54 -0.46
N ALA A 240 0.28 6.59 -0.43
CA ALA A 240 -1.11 6.86 -0.08
C ALA A 240 -1.72 5.68 0.69
N VAL A 241 -2.83 5.96 1.36
CA VAL A 241 -3.61 4.98 2.12
C VAL A 241 -5.08 5.07 1.73
N THR A 242 -5.82 3.97 1.94
CA THR A 242 -7.25 3.89 1.65
C THR A 242 -8.06 3.39 2.84
N GLY A 243 -9.37 3.63 2.81
CA GLY A 243 -10.34 3.07 3.76
C GLY A 243 -9.89 3.18 5.22
N PRO A 244 -9.73 2.05 5.95
CA PRO A 244 -9.28 2.06 7.35
C PRO A 244 -7.94 2.77 7.59
N GLY A 245 -7.02 2.75 6.62
CA GLY A 245 -5.73 3.44 6.73
C GLY A 245 -5.90 4.96 6.78
N VAL A 246 -6.90 5.51 6.08
CA VAL A 246 -7.22 6.94 6.16
C VAL A 246 -7.74 7.31 7.55
N LEU A 247 -8.59 6.47 8.16
CA LEU A 247 -9.11 6.71 9.50
C LEU A 247 -7.97 6.83 10.52
N LYS A 248 -6.99 5.91 10.47
CA LYS A 248 -5.79 5.99 11.32
C LYS A 248 -5.01 7.29 11.13
N VAL A 249 -4.87 7.78 9.90
CA VAL A 249 -4.21 9.06 9.61
C VAL A 249 -5.00 10.25 10.18
N LEU A 250 -6.33 10.20 10.12
CA LEU A 250 -7.18 11.27 10.67
C LEU A 250 -7.14 11.27 12.21
N GLU A 251 -7.26 10.10 12.83
CA GLU A 251 -7.18 9.92 14.29
C GLU A 251 -5.84 10.43 14.83
N ALA A 252 -4.72 10.05 14.21
CA ALA A 252 -3.39 10.52 14.61
C ALA A 252 -3.24 12.05 14.49
N LYS A 253 -3.83 12.66 13.45
CA LYS A 253 -3.82 14.12 13.30
C LYS A 253 -4.70 14.82 14.33
N GLU A 254 -5.85 14.24 14.66
CA GLU A 254 -6.74 14.77 15.68
C GLU A 254 -6.09 14.71 17.06
N GLU A 255 -5.46 13.59 17.42
CA GLU A 255 -4.70 13.43 18.66
C GLU A 255 -3.59 14.49 18.76
N GLN A 256 -2.79 14.66 17.70
CA GLN A 256 -1.74 15.70 17.66
C GLN A 256 -2.30 17.11 17.87
N LEU A 257 -3.43 17.46 17.24
CA LEU A 257 -4.06 18.76 17.43
C LEU A 257 -4.55 18.95 18.86
N GLN A 258 -5.10 17.90 19.47
CA GLN A 258 -5.55 17.92 20.87
C GLN A 258 -4.36 18.07 21.84
N GLU A 259 -3.26 17.35 21.61
CA GLU A 259 -2.02 17.47 22.39
C GLU A 259 -1.45 18.89 22.32
N ILE A 260 -1.35 19.47 21.11
CA ILE A 260 -0.91 20.86 20.94
C ILE A 260 -1.85 21.80 21.71
N GLY A 261 -3.16 21.59 21.61
CA GLY A 261 -4.19 22.36 22.31
C GLY A 261 -4.02 22.33 23.83
N ALA A 262 -3.69 21.18 24.39
CA ALA A 262 -3.40 21.03 25.81
C ALA A 262 -2.15 21.81 26.22
N VAL A 263 -1.08 21.76 25.41
CA VAL A 263 0.18 22.49 25.67
C VAL A 263 -0.03 24.01 25.65
N VAL A 264 -0.71 24.53 24.62
CA VAL A 264 -0.92 25.98 24.47
C VAL A 264 -2.13 26.51 25.23
N LYS A 265 -2.90 25.62 25.87
CA LYS A 265 -4.15 25.87 26.59
C LYS A 265 -5.18 26.59 25.73
N SER A 266 -5.50 26.02 24.57
CA SER A 266 -6.43 26.57 23.59
C SER A 266 -7.24 25.47 22.92
N PRO A 267 -8.52 25.70 22.60
CA PRO A 267 -9.29 24.77 21.77
C PRO A 267 -8.73 24.70 20.35
N VAL A 268 -8.98 23.57 19.66
CA VAL A 268 -8.42 23.26 18.32
C VAL A 268 -8.69 24.36 17.30
N HIS A 269 -9.90 24.92 17.28
CA HIS A 269 -10.29 25.96 16.31
C HIS A 269 -9.59 27.31 16.53
N GLU A 270 -8.96 27.54 17.69
CA GLU A 270 -8.19 28.76 17.99
C GLU A 270 -6.67 28.54 17.97
N LEU A 271 -6.22 27.28 17.73
CA LEU A 271 -4.82 26.89 17.85
C LEU A 271 -3.86 27.78 17.09
N VAL A 272 -4.16 28.05 15.81
CA VAL A 272 -3.29 28.86 14.94
C VAL A 272 -3.07 30.25 15.55
N ARG A 273 -4.17 30.93 15.91
CA ARG A 273 -4.13 32.26 16.54
C ARG A 273 -3.38 32.23 17.87
N ARG A 274 -3.57 31.20 18.68
CA ARG A 274 -2.87 31.05 19.97
C ARG A 274 -1.37 30.87 19.77
N VAL A 275 -0.96 30.03 18.82
CA VAL A 275 0.45 29.80 18.49
C VAL A 275 1.10 31.07 17.95
N GLU A 276 0.43 31.80 17.05
CA GLU A 276 0.93 33.10 16.56
C GLU A 276 1.16 34.10 17.70
N ALA A 277 0.20 34.20 18.63
CA ALA A 277 0.33 35.08 19.80
C ALA A 277 1.52 34.68 20.69
N LEU A 278 1.72 33.37 20.93
CA LEU A 278 2.86 32.87 21.71
C LEU A 278 4.20 33.14 21.00
N VAL A 279 4.26 32.98 19.67
CA VAL A 279 5.47 33.29 18.88
C VAL A 279 5.80 34.78 18.93
N GLN A 280 4.79 35.65 18.82
CA GLN A 280 4.98 37.10 18.95
C GLN A 280 5.44 37.48 20.36
N GLN A 281 4.84 36.89 21.40
CA GLN A 281 5.24 37.12 22.79
C GLN A 281 6.69 36.67 23.04
N ASN A 282 7.10 35.50 22.53
CA ASN A 282 8.48 35.03 22.66
C ASN A 282 9.49 35.98 21.99
N LYS A 283 9.18 36.48 20.77
CA LYS A 283 10.04 37.47 20.10
C LYS A 283 10.17 38.77 20.91
N ALA A 284 9.09 39.24 21.52
CA ALA A 284 9.13 40.43 22.37
C ALA A 284 9.98 40.19 23.63
N LEU A 285 9.83 39.03 24.28
CA LEU A 285 10.64 38.65 25.43
C LEU A 285 12.13 38.50 25.09
N GLU A 286 12.47 37.93 23.93
CA GLU A 286 13.86 37.85 23.44
C GLU A 286 14.48 39.25 23.26
N GLN A 287 13.73 40.19 22.67
CA GLN A 287 14.18 41.59 22.53
C GLN A 287 14.34 42.29 23.88
N GLU A 288 13.43 42.05 24.84
CA GLU A 288 13.55 42.58 26.20
C GLU A 288 14.78 42.03 26.93
N ILE A 289 15.11 40.74 26.77
CA ILE A 289 16.31 40.12 27.34
C ILE A 289 17.59 40.75 26.77
N GLU A 290 17.65 40.94 25.44
CA GLU A 290 18.78 41.60 24.78
C GLU A 290 18.93 43.06 25.24
N ALA A 291 17.82 43.81 25.28
CA ALA A 291 17.80 45.21 25.70
C ALA A 291 18.15 45.38 27.18
N SER A 292 17.77 44.42 28.03
CA SER A 292 18.08 44.43 29.47
C SER A 292 19.56 44.14 29.77
N GLY A 293 20.36 43.76 28.77
CA GLY A 293 21.81 43.65 28.90
C GLY A 293 22.28 42.64 29.95
N VAL A 294 21.46 41.63 30.28
CA VAL A 294 21.83 40.61 31.26
C VAL A 294 22.91 39.71 30.66
N ASN A 295 24.16 40.13 30.84
CA ASN A 295 25.32 39.28 30.68
C ASN A 295 25.23 38.22 31.78
N TRP A 296 24.64 37.06 31.48
CA TRP A 296 24.55 35.94 32.42
C TRP A 296 25.97 35.64 32.94
N PRO A 297 26.29 35.90 34.22
CA PRO A 297 27.55 35.48 34.76
C PRO A 297 27.38 33.99 35.01
N GLY A 298 27.56 33.18 33.97
CA GLY A 298 27.78 31.75 34.15
C GLY A 298 28.86 31.59 35.24
N PRO A 299 28.75 30.61 36.14
CA PRO A 299 29.61 30.54 37.31
C PRO A 299 31.06 30.61 36.85
N ARG A 300 31.74 31.74 37.11
CA ARG A 300 33.18 31.84 36.90
C ARG A 300 33.77 30.84 37.86
N CYS A 301 34.17 29.67 37.35
CA CYS A 301 35.05 28.76 38.05
C CYS A 301 36.30 29.56 38.45
N ARG A 302 36.32 30.07 39.69
CA ARG A 302 37.54 30.60 40.30
C ARG A 302 38.45 29.40 40.49
N LYS A 303 39.31 29.15 39.51
CA LYS A 303 40.55 28.41 39.75
C LYS A 303 41.42 29.27 40.65
N SER A 304 41.27 29.09 41.95
CA SER A 304 42.24 29.54 42.94
C SER A 304 42.40 28.44 43.99
N TRP A 305 43.30 27.50 43.71
CA TRP A 305 43.96 26.72 44.75
C TRP A 305 45.31 27.40 45.02
N PRO A 306 45.63 27.78 46.26
CA PRO A 306 46.97 28.22 46.61
C PRO A 306 47.88 27.00 46.84
N ARG A 307 49.08 27.11 46.25
CA ARG A 307 50.36 26.39 46.45
C ARG A 307 50.35 25.05 47.16
#